data_AF-A0A9D8IEI9-F1
#
_entry.id   AF-A0A9D8IEI9-F1
#
_cell.length_a   1.000
_cell.length_b   1.000
_cell.length_c   1.000
_cell.angle_alpha   90.00
_cell.angle_beta   90.00
_cell.angle_gamma   90.00
#
_symmetry.space_group_name_H-M   'P 1'
#
loop_
_entity.id
_entity.type
_entity.pdbx_description
1 polymer ?
#
loop_
_entity_poly.entity_id
_entity_poly.type
_entity_poly.pdbx_seq_one_letter_code
_entity_poly.pdbx_strand_id
1 'polypeptide(L)'
;MKKLNTCRAKITCPQIAGVFPRERLFRLMDKGRDNPLIWISAPAGSGKTTLAASYLNSRKLPCLWYRVDEGDVDIATFFYYMGIAVKKAVSSRRASLPLLTPEYQ
;
A
#
# COMPACT_ATOMS: atom_id res chain seq x y z
N MET A 1 -6.16 -23.58 15.31
CA MET A 1 -5.63 -22.31 14.77
C MET A 1 -5.56 -22.40 13.25
N LYS A 2 -6.40 -21.66 12.51
CA LYS A 2 -6.33 -21.63 11.04
C LYS A 2 -5.03 -20.91 10.65
N LYS A 3 -4.17 -21.54 9.85
CA LYS A 3 -3.06 -20.85 9.17
C LYS A 3 -3.68 -19.76 8.28
N LEU A 4 -3.58 -18.49 8.69
CA LEU A 4 -3.89 -17.38 7.79
C LEU A 4 -2.79 -17.36 6.72
N ASN A 5 -3.13 -17.85 5.53
CA ASN A 5 -2.27 -17.79 4.37
C ASN A 5 -1.89 -16.32 4.11
N THR A 6 -0.61 -16.00 4.15
CA THR A 6 -0.11 -14.64 3.93
C THR A 6 -0.40 -14.21 2.48
N CYS A 7 -1.46 -13.45 2.25
CA CYS A 7 -1.81 -12.92 0.93
C CYS A 7 -0.80 -11.85 0.50
N ARG A 8 0.29 -12.28 -0.17
CA ARG A 8 1.34 -11.39 -0.70
C ARG A 8 0.78 -10.28 -1.58
N ALA A 9 -0.31 -10.51 -2.29
CA ALA A 9 -0.96 -9.54 -3.16
C ALA A 9 -1.49 -8.29 -2.43
N LYS A 10 -1.83 -8.42 -1.14
CA LYS A 10 -2.38 -7.31 -0.33
C LYS A 10 -1.33 -6.29 0.06
N ILE A 11 -0.07 -6.73 0.20
CA ILE A 11 1.04 -5.96 0.77
C ILE A 11 2.21 -5.75 -0.20
N THR A 12 2.00 -6.03 -1.49
CA THR A 12 3.05 -5.93 -2.51
C THR A 12 2.63 -4.94 -3.57
N CYS A 13 3.43 -3.88 -3.71
CA CYS A 13 3.30 -2.98 -4.85
C CYS A 13 3.44 -3.79 -6.14
N PRO A 14 2.48 -3.70 -7.08
CA PRO A 14 2.53 -4.48 -8.30
C PRO A 14 3.78 -4.14 -9.12
N GLN A 15 4.47 -5.17 -9.60
CA GLN A 15 5.54 -5.00 -10.57
C GLN A 15 4.90 -4.80 -11.94
N ILE A 16 5.13 -3.64 -12.56
CA ILE A 16 4.50 -3.29 -13.84
C ILE A 16 5.58 -3.04 -14.87
N ALA A 17 5.54 -3.79 -15.96
CA ALA A 17 6.39 -3.64 -17.14
C ALA A 17 5.58 -3.05 -18.31
N GLY A 18 6.24 -2.38 -19.25
CA GLY A 18 5.59 -1.83 -20.44
C GLY A 18 4.62 -0.67 -20.18
N VAL A 19 4.77 0.05 -19.06
CA VAL A 19 3.92 1.20 -18.73
C VAL A 19 4.46 2.45 -19.38
N PHE A 20 3.60 3.17 -20.11
CA PHE A 20 3.93 4.51 -20.60
C PHE A 20 3.97 5.51 -19.43
N PRO A 21 5.10 6.23 -19.22
CA PRO A 21 5.23 7.16 -18.09
C PRO A 21 4.32 8.37 -18.26
N ARG A 22 3.45 8.61 -17.27
CA ARG A 22 2.50 9.73 -17.27
C ARG A 22 3.12 10.95 -16.60
N GLU A 23 4.19 11.51 -17.16
CA GLU A 23 4.98 12.60 -16.56
C GLU A 23 4.15 13.82 -16.14
N ARG A 24 3.08 14.15 -16.88
CA ARG A 24 2.17 15.23 -16.49
C ARG A 24 1.52 14.96 -15.11
N LEU A 25 1.11 13.72 -14.84
CA LEU A 25 0.50 13.33 -13.56
C LEU A 25 1.57 13.14 -12.47
N PHE A 26 2.76 12.68 -12.82
CA PHE A 26 3.87 12.62 -11.87
C PHE A 26 4.21 14.01 -11.34
N ARG A 27 4.32 15.01 -12.23
CA ARG A 27 4.53 16.41 -11.81
C ARG A 27 3.40 16.95 -10.94
N LEU A 28 2.16 16.53 -11.18
CA LEU A 28 1.02 16.92 -10.34
C LEU A 28 1.12 16.32 -8.93
N MET A 29 1.51 15.05 -8.83
CA MET A 29 1.73 14.40 -7.55
C MET A 29 2.96 14.94 -6.82
N ASP A 30 4.02 15.30 -7.55
CA ASP A 30 5.21 15.94 -6.98
C ASP A 30 4.86 17.28 -6.29
N LYS A 31 3.97 18.09 -6.88
CA LYS A 31 3.45 19.32 -6.24
C LYS A 31 2.64 19.05 -4.97
N GLY A 32 2.00 17.89 -4.90
CA GLY A 32 1.19 17.48 -3.76
C GLY A 32 2.01 16.86 -2.62
N ARG A 33 3.32 16.63 -2.80
CA ARG A 33 4.14 15.81 -1.91
C ARG A 33 4.30 16.40 -0.50
N ASP A 34 4.18 17.72 -0.36
CA ASP A 34 4.26 18.41 0.92
C ASP A 34 2.96 18.28 1.75
N ASN A 35 1.90 17.71 1.16
CA ASN A 35 0.65 17.45 1.86
C ASN A 35 0.69 16.08 2.55
N PRO A 36 0.01 15.93 3.71
CA PRO A 36 -0.05 14.65 4.42
C PRO A 36 -0.84 13.56 3.67
N LEU A 37 -1.64 13.93 2.66
CA LEU A 37 -2.48 13.01 1.91
C LEU A 37 -2.62 13.43 0.44
N ILE A 38 -2.46 12.46 -0.47
CA ILE A 38 -2.80 12.58 -1.89
C ILE A 38 -3.88 11.55 -2.22
N TRP A 39 -5.02 12.02 -2.74
CA TRP A 39 -6.14 11.15 -3.15
C TRP A 39 -6.21 11.03 -4.67
N ILE A 40 -6.19 9.79 -5.19
CA ILE A 40 -6.29 9.51 -6.63
C ILE A 40 -7.65 8.87 -6.93
N SER A 41 -8.55 9.62 -7.55
CA SER A 41 -9.86 9.14 -8.00
C SER A 41 -9.99 9.16 -9.52
N ALA A 42 -10.59 8.11 -10.08
CA ALA A 42 -10.90 7.95 -11.50
C ALA A 42 -11.79 6.70 -11.69
N PRO A 43 -12.47 6.54 -12.84
CA PRO A 43 -13.20 5.33 -13.18
C PRO A 43 -12.38 4.03 -13.15
N ALA A 44 -13.07 2.90 -13.18
CA ALA A 44 -12.42 1.60 -13.40
C ALA A 44 -11.68 1.61 -14.75
N GLY A 45 -10.54 0.91 -14.82
CA GLY A 45 -9.73 0.85 -16.04
C GLY A 45 -8.86 2.08 -16.34
N SER A 46 -9.00 3.22 -15.65
CA SER A 46 -8.19 4.43 -15.93
C SER A 46 -6.69 4.30 -15.57
N GLY A 47 -6.29 3.20 -14.93
CA GLY A 47 -4.91 2.93 -14.55
C GLY A 47 -4.43 3.63 -13.27
N LYS A 48 -5.32 3.83 -12.28
CA LYS A 48 -4.98 4.47 -10.98
C LYS A 48 -3.84 3.73 -10.26
N THR A 49 -3.98 2.41 -10.12
CA THR A 49 -2.99 1.53 -9.50
C THR A 49 -1.67 1.58 -10.27
N THR A 50 -1.76 1.58 -11.60
CA THR A 50 -0.61 1.68 -12.50
C THR A 50 0.10 3.01 -12.35
N LEU A 51 -0.63 4.12 -12.25
CA LEU A 51 -0.09 5.45 -12.01
C LEU A 51 0.67 5.52 -10.69
N ALA A 52 0.07 5.04 -9.60
CA ALA A 52 0.69 5.05 -8.28
C ALA A 52 1.98 4.21 -8.25
N ALA A 53 1.94 2.97 -8.74
CA ALA A 53 3.10 2.09 -8.77
C ALA A 53 4.22 2.61 -9.69
N SER A 54 3.88 3.08 -10.89
CA SER A 54 4.88 3.65 -11.82
C SER A 54 5.48 4.96 -11.31
N TYR A 55 4.72 5.79 -10.60
CA TYR A 55 5.23 7.00 -9.95
C TYR A 55 6.27 6.66 -8.86
N LEU A 56 5.92 5.73 -7.96
CA LEU A 56 6.80 5.28 -6.89
C LEU A 56 8.11 4.72 -7.46
N ASN A 57 8.03 3.93 -8.53
CA ASN A 57 9.20 3.38 -9.21
C ASN A 57 10.03 4.48 -9.89
N SER A 58 9.40 5.37 -10.66
CA SER A 58 10.06 6.47 -11.37
C SER A 58 10.81 7.42 -10.42
N ARG A 59 10.20 7.74 -9.28
CA ARG A 59 10.78 8.64 -8.27
C ARG A 59 11.64 7.90 -7.22
N LYS A 60 11.79 6.57 -7.35
CA LYS A 60 12.54 5.70 -6.43
C LYS A 60 12.14 5.91 -4.96
N LEU A 61 10.85 6.05 -4.71
CA LEU A 61 10.34 6.35 -3.37
C LEU A 61 10.20 5.06 -2.56
N PRO A 62 10.64 5.04 -1.30
CA PRO A 62 10.31 3.94 -0.40
C PRO A 62 8.80 3.88 -0.23
N CYS A 63 8.24 2.67 -0.25
CA CYS A 63 6.80 2.47 -0.24
C CYS A 63 6.41 1.30 0.65
N LEU A 64 5.45 1.56 1.54
CA LEU A 64 4.57 0.54 2.08
C LEU A 64 3.31 0.51 1.20
N TRP A 65 3.04 -0.64 0.61
CA TRP A 65 1.84 -0.86 -0.18
C TRP A 65 0.83 -1.67 0.62
N TYR A 66 -0.41 -1.21 0.66
CA TYR A 66 -1.52 -1.92 1.31
C TYR A 66 -2.79 -1.80 0.48
N ARG A 67 -3.44 -2.92 0.20
CA ARG A 67 -4.75 -2.98 -0.44
C ARG A 67 -5.82 -3.26 0.60
N VAL A 68 -6.66 -2.26 0.85
CA VAL A 68 -7.84 -2.43 1.70
C VAL A 68 -8.89 -3.24 0.93
N ASP A 69 -9.44 -4.28 1.54
CA ASP A 69 -10.53 -5.10 1.01
C ASP A 69 -11.48 -5.56 2.12
N GLU A 70 -12.56 -6.27 1.78
CA GLU A 70 -13.61 -6.70 2.72
C GLU A 70 -13.08 -7.53 3.89
N GLY A 71 -11.91 -8.16 3.76
CA GLY A 71 -11.25 -8.89 4.84
C GLY A 71 -10.75 -7.99 5.98
N ASP A 72 -10.69 -6.67 5.78
CA ASP A 72 -10.19 -5.70 6.77
C ASP A 72 -11.29 -5.09 7.63
N VAL A 73 -12.53 -5.58 7.53
CA VAL A 73 -13.64 -5.16 8.39
C VAL A 73 -13.32 -5.43 9.87
N ASP A 74 -12.63 -6.54 10.15
CA ASP A 74 -12.05 -6.80 11.47
C ASP A 74 -10.75 -5.99 11.63
N ILE A 75 -10.76 -5.08 12.61
CA ILE A 75 -9.61 -4.21 12.89
C ILE A 75 -8.36 -5.00 13.27
N ALA A 76 -8.51 -6.15 13.95
CA ALA A 76 -7.38 -7.01 14.28
C ALA A 76 -6.72 -7.57 13.00
N THR A 77 -7.53 -7.98 12.03
CA THR A 77 -7.08 -8.43 10.72
C THR A 77 -6.38 -7.32 9.93
N PHE A 78 -6.91 -6.08 9.95
CA PHE A 78 -6.26 -4.93 9.34
C PHE A 78 -4.85 -4.68 9.91
N PHE A 79 -4.74 -4.57 11.24
CA PHE A 79 -3.47 -4.30 11.92
C PHE A 79 -2.49 -5.46 11.79
N TYR A 80 -2.97 -6.71 11.75
CA TYR A 80 -2.14 -7.87 11.47
C TYR A 80 -1.45 -7.76 10.11
N TYR A 81 -2.22 -7.55 9.02
CA TYR A 81 -1.63 -7.42 7.69
C TYR A 81 -0.80 -6.14 7.53
N MET A 82 -1.20 -5.05 8.19
CA MET A 82 -0.42 -3.81 8.20
C MET A 82 0.94 -4.03 8.87
N GLY A 83 0.99 -4.77 9.98
CA GLY A 83 2.23 -5.16 10.65
C GLY A 83 3.16 -5.96 9.74
N ILE A 84 2.61 -6.85 8.92
CA ILE A 84 3.40 -7.59 7.91
C ILE A 84 3.90 -6.65 6.81
N ALA A 85 3.08 -5.70 6.34
CA ALA A 85 3.48 -4.71 5.34
C ALA A 85 4.62 -3.80 5.85
N VAL A 86 4.53 -3.34 7.10
CA VAL A 86 5.56 -2.51 7.74
C VAL A 86 6.88 -3.27 7.85
N LYS A 87 6.87 -4.52 8.33
CA LYS A 87 8.07 -5.37 8.40
C LYS A 87 8.74 -5.59 7.05
N LYS A 88 7.96 -5.57 5.97
CA LYS A 88 8.47 -5.70 4.60
C LYS A 88 9.05 -4.39 4.05
N ALA A 89 8.42 -3.26 4.37
CA ALA A 89 8.79 -1.95 3.85
C ALA A 89 9.98 -1.32 4.60
N VAL A 90 10.17 -1.65 5.87
CA VAL A 90 11.18 -1.04 6.75
C VAL A 90 12.09 -2.12 7.34
N SER A 91 13.41 -1.97 7.21
CA SER A 91 14.40 -2.90 7.78
C SER A 91 14.65 -2.71 9.28
N SER A 92 13.96 -1.76 9.93
CA SER A 92 14.18 -1.36 11.31
C SER A 92 13.47 -2.25 12.32
N ARG A 93 14.18 -2.67 13.38
CA ARG A 93 13.63 -3.41 14.53
C ARG A 93 12.53 -2.65 15.30
N ARG A 94 12.43 -1.33 15.16
CA ARG A 94 11.39 -0.50 15.81
C ARG A 94 10.04 -0.51 15.07
N ALA A 95 9.94 -1.18 13.93
CA ALA A 95 8.76 -1.15 13.07
C ALA A 95 7.73 -2.23 13.42
N SER A 96 7.54 -2.51 14.73
CA SER A 96 6.46 -3.39 15.19
C SER A 96 5.23 -2.55 15.47
N LEU A 97 4.20 -2.70 14.63
CA LEU A 97 2.88 -2.18 14.96
C LEU A 97 2.29 -2.94 16.16
N PRO A 98 1.47 -2.27 16.99
CA PRO A 98 0.78 -2.95 18.08
C PRO A 98 -0.04 -4.11 17.52
N LEU A 99 0.10 -5.27 18.15
CA LEU A 99 -0.75 -6.42 17.84
C LEU A 99 -2.10 -6.17 18.51
N LEU A 100 -3.08 -5.73 17.74
CA LEU A 100 -4.46 -5.70 18.21
C LEU A 100 -5.01 -7.13 18.10
N THR A 101 -5.18 -7.78 19.24
CA THR A 101 -5.98 -8.99 19.34
C THR A 101 -7.46 -8.61 19.36
N PRO A 102 -8.38 -9.43 18.82
CA PRO A 102 -9.80 -9.24 19.09
C PRO A 102 -10.00 -9.17 20.60
N GLU A 103 -10.51 -8.05 21.10
CA GLU A 103 -11.02 -7.99 22.47
C GLU A 103 -12.20 -8.97 22.50
N TYR A 104 -12.05 -10.07 23.25
CA TYR A 104 -13.07 -11.10 23.39
C TYR A 104 -14.41 -10.44 23.79
N GLN A 105 -15.46 -10.66 23.00
CA GLN A 105 -16.85 -10.63 23.48
C GLN A 105 -17.23 -12.03 23.95
#